data_AF-A0A9Q9BCH4-F1
#
_entry.id   AF-A0A9Q9BCH4-F1
#
_cell.length_a   1.000
_cell.length_b   1.000
_cell.length_c   1.000
_cell.angle_alpha   90.00
_cell.angle_beta   90.00
_cell.angle_gamma   90.00
#
_symmetry.space_group_name_H-M   'P 1'
#
loop_
_entity.id
_entity.type
_entity.pdbx_description
1 polymer ?
#
loop_
_entity_poly.entity_id
_entity_poly.type
_entity_poly.pdbx_seq_one_letter_code
_entity_poly.pdbx_strand_id
1 'polypeptide(L)'
;MGLRQKAETVSIKTYRSPKVPTERPHSPFFAAKNNFQALLKNLHIEKGGFLIKTNEDFYNLCFAAGVDITTFHRCMIPSNIIEGFEVKQNNRYSLTNNDLSLIKNFFSSQEYISITDLILYPVEENRSFLFLIKSQKDVYREAFDFEKADKLVREFLPYYAQYKQIIETARPVYPFQYGTDTIMLKIKSALNLNNTAHLLTISFLHVFTDRVTLQSDLNTLELYYSIINKILSLIGKSNMAMLGMDNYLYTSIFSSETMPMDIYTQKITASLSKIYGEDICSKILMDYTGTSKDINEIKTFFKAVINDKTS
;
A
#
# COMPACT_ATOMS: atom_id res chain seq x y z
N MET A 1 -38.59 21.87 23.37
CA MET A 1 -38.49 20.63 22.57
C MET A 1 -37.92 20.99 21.22
N GLY A 2 -36.62 20.74 21.07
CA GLY A 2 -35.74 21.44 20.15
C GLY A 2 -35.47 20.69 18.85
N LEU A 3 -34.94 21.47 17.90
CA LEU A 3 -34.52 21.14 16.53
C LEU A 3 -33.63 19.87 16.38
N ARG A 4 -33.16 19.26 17.47
CA ARG A 4 -32.43 17.99 17.46
C ARG A 4 -33.26 16.78 17.00
N GLN A 5 -34.55 16.71 17.34
CA GLN A 5 -35.37 15.55 16.93
C GLN A 5 -35.74 15.56 15.44
N LYS A 6 -35.70 16.72 14.76
CA LYS A 6 -35.96 16.79 13.31
C LYS A 6 -34.75 16.44 12.45
N ALA A 7 -33.52 16.56 12.96
CA ALA A 7 -32.31 16.14 12.25
C ALA A 7 -32.14 14.61 12.24
N GLU A 8 -32.55 13.94 13.31
CA GLU A 8 -32.47 12.47 13.42
C GLU A 8 -33.50 11.74 12.54
N THR A 9 -34.62 12.37 12.19
CA THR A 9 -35.65 11.74 11.34
C THR A 9 -35.37 11.83 9.83
N VAL A 10 -34.46 12.72 9.39
CA VAL A 10 -34.15 12.93 7.96
C VAL A 10 -32.96 12.06 7.51
N SER A 11 -32.08 11.65 8.43
CA SER A 11 -30.89 10.83 8.11
C SER A 11 -31.19 9.34 7.86
N ILE A 12 -32.34 8.83 8.31
CA ILE A 12 -32.62 7.37 8.33
C ILE A 12 -33.38 6.88 7.07
N LYS A 13 -33.88 7.77 6.19
CA LYS A 13 -34.84 7.39 5.13
C LYS A 13 -34.33 7.17 3.71
N THR A 14 -33.02 7.11 3.45
CA THR A 14 -32.53 6.84 2.08
C THR A 14 -31.33 5.91 1.93
N TYR A 15 -30.94 5.16 2.97
CA TYR A 15 -30.05 4.02 2.75
C TYR A 15 -30.88 2.82 2.26
N ARG A 16 -31.22 2.81 0.97
CA ARG A 16 -31.59 1.55 0.29
C ARG A 16 -30.31 0.73 0.20
N SER A 17 -30.26 -0.40 0.92
CA SER A 17 -29.24 -1.43 0.68
C SER A 17 -29.17 -1.70 -0.83
N PRO A 18 -28.00 -1.62 -1.47
CA PRO A 18 -27.84 -2.08 -2.83
C PRO A 18 -28.29 -3.54 -2.87
N LYS A 19 -29.13 -3.88 -3.87
CA LYS A 19 -29.40 -5.28 -4.20
C LYS A 19 -28.05 -6.00 -4.30
N VAL A 20 -27.89 -7.07 -3.52
CA VAL A 20 -26.71 -7.94 -3.57
C VAL A 20 -26.51 -8.36 -5.04
N PRO A 21 -25.42 -7.95 -5.70
CA PRO A 21 -25.10 -8.49 -7.02
C PRO A 21 -24.79 -9.98 -6.83
N THR A 22 -25.53 -10.83 -7.55
CA THR A 22 -25.37 -12.29 -7.57
C THR A 22 -24.08 -12.75 -8.26
N GLU A 23 -23.24 -11.83 -8.71
CA GLU A 23 -21.88 -12.08 -9.19
C GLU A 23 -20.91 -11.33 -8.28
N ARG A 24 -19.92 -12.03 -7.72
CA ARG A 24 -18.86 -11.37 -6.93
C ARG A 24 -18.28 -10.25 -7.82
N PRO A 25 -18.35 -8.97 -7.43
CA PRO A 25 -17.79 -7.91 -8.26
C PRO A 25 -16.31 -8.20 -8.47
N HIS A 26 -15.91 -8.41 -9.73
CA HIS A 26 -14.53 -8.69 -10.11
C HIS A 26 -13.65 -7.50 -9.71
N SER A 27 -12.92 -7.63 -8.61
CA SER A 27 -11.93 -6.65 -8.16
C SER A 27 -10.58 -6.97 -8.81
N PRO A 28 -10.02 -6.05 -9.63
CA PRO A 28 -8.71 -6.24 -10.23
C PRO A 28 -7.59 -6.53 -9.23
N PHE A 29 -7.66 -6.00 -8.00
CA PHE A 29 -6.70 -6.31 -6.95
C PHE A 29 -6.68 -7.81 -6.61
N PHE A 30 -7.85 -8.41 -6.36
CA PHE A 30 -7.91 -9.84 -6.05
C PHE A 30 -7.59 -10.71 -7.27
N ALA A 31 -7.95 -10.28 -8.48
CA ALA A 31 -7.53 -10.97 -9.71
C ALA A 31 -6.00 -11.00 -9.84
N ALA A 32 -5.33 -9.86 -9.63
CA ALA A 32 -3.87 -9.77 -9.62
C ALA A 32 -3.25 -10.69 -8.56
N LYS A 33 -3.80 -10.70 -7.34
CA LYS A 33 -3.29 -11.54 -6.23
C LYS A 33 -3.44 -13.02 -6.54
N ASN A 34 -4.60 -13.44 -7.06
CA ASN A 34 -4.85 -14.82 -7.46
C ASN A 34 -3.89 -15.29 -8.57
N ASN A 35 -3.65 -14.44 -9.57
CA ASN A 35 -2.70 -14.75 -10.65
C ASN A 35 -1.27 -14.89 -10.11
N PHE A 36 -0.85 -14.01 -9.21
CA PHE A 36 0.46 -14.10 -8.58
C PHE A 36 0.61 -15.36 -7.71
N GLN A 37 -0.39 -15.68 -6.90
CA GLN A 37 -0.40 -16.91 -6.10
C GLN A 37 -0.38 -18.18 -6.98
N ALA A 38 -1.08 -18.15 -8.12
CA ALA A 38 -1.03 -19.24 -9.10
C ALA A 38 0.37 -19.40 -9.70
N LEU A 39 1.05 -18.30 -10.03
CA LEU A 39 2.45 -18.33 -10.47
C LEU A 39 3.34 -19.01 -9.41
N LEU A 40 3.29 -18.54 -8.16
CA LEU A 40 4.06 -19.10 -7.06
C LEU A 40 3.81 -20.61 -6.88
N LYS A 41 2.52 -21.01 -6.89
CA LYS A 41 2.13 -22.41 -6.83
C LYS A 41 2.69 -23.22 -7.99
N ASN A 42 2.66 -22.71 -9.23
CA ASN A 42 3.20 -23.41 -10.39
C ASN A 42 4.74 -23.52 -10.38
N LEU A 43 5.40 -22.56 -9.74
CA LEU A 43 6.84 -22.54 -9.48
C LEU A 43 7.25 -23.41 -8.29
N HIS A 44 6.30 -24.00 -7.56
CA HIS A 44 6.55 -24.71 -6.30
C HIS A 44 7.32 -23.84 -5.28
N ILE A 45 6.96 -22.56 -5.19
CA ILE A 45 7.51 -21.60 -4.22
C ILE A 45 6.37 -21.04 -3.39
N GLU A 46 6.56 -20.96 -2.07
CA GLU A 46 5.55 -20.40 -1.16
C GLU A 46 5.74 -18.91 -0.91
N LYS A 47 6.98 -18.43 -1.05
CA LYS A 47 7.39 -17.11 -0.61
C LYS A 47 7.94 -16.25 -1.73
N GLY A 48 7.45 -15.03 -1.83
CA GLY A 48 7.95 -14.08 -2.81
C GLY A 48 7.12 -12.83 -2.93
N GLY A 49 7.47 -11.98 -3.88
CA GLY A 49 6.78 -10.73 -4.20
C GLY A 49 7.50 -10.00 -5.31
N PHE A 50 7.29 -8.70 -5.41
CA PHE A 50 7.98 -7.84 -6.36
C PHE A 50 8.81 -6.81 -5.63
N LEU A 51 10.10 -6.74 -5.91
CA LEU A 51 10.94 -5.63 -5.49
C LEU A 51 10.76 -4.49 -6.51
N ILE A 52 10.15 -3.39 -6.07
CA ILE A 52 9.84 -2.22 -6.91
C ILE A 52 10.70 -1.03 -6.50
N LYS A 53 11.45 -0.47 -7.45
CA LYS A 53 12.24 0.75 -7.23
C LYS A 53 11.33 1.95 -6.95
N THR A 54 11.64 2.66 -5.89
CA THR A 54 10.97 3.89 -5.46
C THR A 54 11.75 5.13 -5.93
N ASN A 55 11.14 6.31 -5.80
CA ASN A 55 11.81 7.58 -6.12
C ASN A 55 12.94 7.95 -5.13
N GLU A 56 13.08 7.22 -4.03
CA GLU A 56 14.07 7.48 -2.97
C GLU A 56 15.28 6.54 -3.10
N ASP A 57 15.43 5.88 -4.26
CA ASP A 57 16.50 4.92 -4.54
C ASP A 57 16.53 3.71 -3.60
N PHE A 58 15.34 3.25 -3.20
CA PHE A 58 15.15 1.95 -2.53
C PHE A 58 14.24 1.03 -3.35
N TYR A 59 14.42 -0.27 -3.21
CA TYR A 59 13.48 -1.30 -3.65
C TYR A 59 12.61 -1.76 -2.48
N ASN A 60 11.30 -1.60 -2.60
CA ASN A 60 10.34 -2.11 -1.63
C ASN A 60 9.75 -3.44 -2.09
N LEU A 61 9.56 -4.37 -1.16
CA LEU A 61 8.79 -5.57 -1.40
C LEU A 61 7.29 -5.25 -1.47
N CYS A 62 6.67 -5.55 -2.61
CA CYS A 62 5.26 -5.35 -2.92
C CYS A 62 4.61 -6.68 -3.26
N PHE A 63 3.30 -6.82 -3.02
CA PHE A 63 2.53 -8.02 -3.37
C PHE A 63 3.10 -9.31 -2.77
N ALA A 64 3.67 -9.21 -1.57
CA ALA A 64 4.31 -10.28 -0.85
C ALA A 64 3.36 -11.44 -0.53
N ALA A 65 3.88 -12.66 -0.60
CA ALA A 65 3.19 -13.89 -0.21
C ALA A 65 4.16 -14.75 0.60
N GLY A 66 3.63 -15.46 1.60
CA GLY A 66 4.38 -16.44 2.40
C GLY A 66 5.47 -15.89 3.32
N VAL A 67 5.83 -14.62 3.22
CA VAL A 67 6.79 -13.94 4.12
C VAL A 67 6.10 -13.48 5.39
N ASP A 68 6.86 -13.37 6.48
CA ASP A 68 6.35 -12.78 7.71
C ASP A 68 6.20 -11.24 7.59
N ILE A 69 5.31 -10.66 8.40
CA ILE A 69 5.00 -9.22 8.39
C ILE A 69 6.22 -8.35 8.74
N THR A 70 7.12 -8.84 9.61
CA THR A 70 8.33 -8.09 9.95
C THR A 70 9.25 -8.00 8.74
N THR A 71 9.43 -9.09 7.99
CA THR A 71 10.16 -9.09 6.72
C THR A 71 9.49 -8.17 5.70
N PHE A 72 8.16 -8.26 5.53
CA PHE A 72 7.43 -7.39 4.62
C PHE A 72 7.70 -5.90 4.88
N HIS A 73 7.71 -5.47 6.14
CA HIS A 73 8.04 -4.09 6.53
C HIS A 73 9.51 -3.72 6.38
N ARG A 74 10.43 -4.65 6.65
CA ARG A 74 11.88 -4.40 6.63
C ARG A 74 12.48 -4.47 5.23
N CYS A 75 11.80 -5.12 4.28
CA CYS A 75 12.31 -5.35 2.94
C CYS A 75 12.26 -4.08 2.07
N MET A 76 13.10 -3.12 2.45
CA MET A 76 13.39 -1.86 1.77
C MET A 76 14.90 -1.80 1.52
N ILE A 77 15.31 -2.31 0.35
CA ILE A 77 16.72 -2.54 0.04
C ILE A 77 17.26 -1.33 -0.76
N PRO A 78 18.34 -0.67 -0.32
CA PRO A 78 19.02 0.37 -1.09
C PRO A 78 19.33 -0.07 -2.54
N SER A 79 19.08 0.79 -3.52
CA SER A 79 19.20 0.41 -4.93
C SER A 79 20.61 0.00 -5.31
N ASN A 80 21.62 0.64 -4.73
CA ASN A 80 23.03 0.31 -4.93
C ASN A 80 23.40 -1.13 -4.54
N ILE A 81 22.69 -1.75 -3.60
CA ILE A 81 22.91 -3.16 -3.24
C ILE A 81 22.42 -4.07 -4.37
N ILE A 82 21.19 -3.83 -4.86
CA ILE A 82 20.61 -4.62 -5.95
C ILE A 82 21.36 -4.40 -7.27
N GLU A 83 21.73 -3.16 -7.57
CA GLU A 83 22.52 -2.79 -8.75
C GLU A 83 23.92 -3.45 -8.71
N GLY A 84 24.50 -3.61 -7.51
CA GLY A 84 25.77 -4.32 -7.30
C GLY A 84 25.73 -5.81 -7.59
N PHE A 85 24.55 -6.43 -7.73
CA PHE A 85 24.42 -7.84 -8.12
C PHE A 85 24.56 -8.06 -9.64
N GLU A 86 24.70 -6.98 -10.43
CA GLU A 86 24.90 -7.03 -11.89
C GLU A 86 23.85 -7.89 -12.63
N VAL A 87 22.59 -7.83 -12.18
CA VAL A 87 21.48 -8.62 -12.76
C VAL A 87 21.26 -8.22 -14.23
N LYS A 88 21.66 -9.09 -15.15
CA LYS A 88 21.51 -8.85 -16.60
C LYS A 88 20.05 -8.94 -17.04
N GLN A 89 19.66 -8.12 -18.00
CA GLN A 89 18.33 -8.14 -18.59
C GLN A 89 17.97 -9.54 -19.12
N ASN A 90 16.74 -9.99 -18.84
CA ASN A 90 16.21 -11.32 -19.20
C ASN A 90 16.96 -12.52 -18.60
N ASN A 91 17.92 -12.30 -17.71
CA ASN A 91 18.60 -13.35 -16.98
C ASN A 91 18.19 -13.31 -15.52
N ARG A 92 17.77 -14.47 -15.01
CA ARG A 92 17.60 -14.68 -13.59
C ARG A 92 18.95 -14.59 -12.87
N TYR A 93 18.92 -14.12 -11.63
CA TYR A 93 20.07 -14.06 -10.76
C TYR A 93 19.75 -14.79 -9.45
N SER A 94 20.52 -15.83 -9.14
CA SER A 94 20.45 -16.51 -7.84
C SER A 94 21.49 -15.89 -6.93
N LEU A 95 21.06 -15.38 -5.79
CA LEU A 95 21.95 -14.70 -4.85
C LEU A 95 22.94 -15.70 -4.25
N THR A 96 24.20 -15.29 -4.19
CA THR A 96 25.27 -16.02 -3.51
C THR A 96 25.23 -15.78 -2.00
N ASN A 97 25.98 -16.56 -1.22
CA ASN A 97 26.12 -16.34 0.23
C ASN A 97 26.61 -14.93 0.58
N ASN A 98 27.46 -14.33 -0.26
CA ASN A 98 27.94 -12.97 -0.07
C ASN A 98 26.78 -11.97 -0.28
N ASP A 99 25.97 -12.17 -1.32
CA ASP A 99 24.81 -11.32 -1.60
C ASP A 99 23.77 -11.39 -0.48
N LEU A 100 23.49 -12.60 0.02
CA LEU A 100 22.61 -12.83 1.17
C LEU A 100 23.07 -12.04 2.41
N SER A 101 24.38 -11.97 2.65
CA SER A 101 24.93 -11.23 3.78
C SER A 101 24.67 -9.72 3.69
N LEU A 102 24.65 -9.15 2.48
CA LEU A 102 24.38 -7.73 2.23
C LEU A 102 22.92 -7.35 2.49
N ILE A 103 22.00 -8.30 2.32
CA ILE A 103 20.56 -8.06 2.48
C ILE A 103 19.96 -8.64 3.76
N LYS A 104 20.76 -9.33 4.58
CA LYS A 104 20.36 -9.93 5.87
C LYS A 104 19.47 -9.04 6.73
N ASN A 105 19.82 -7.75 6.85
CA ASN A 105 19.15 -6.84 7.77
C ASN A 105 17.74 -6.44 7.32
N PHE A 106 17.36 -6.77 6.08
CA PHE A 106 16.04 -6.50 5.51
C PHE A 106 15.03 -7.64 5.74
N PHE A 107 15.44 -8.69 6.46
CA PHE A 107 14.60 -9.82 6.85
C PHE A 107 14.39 -9.84 8.36
N SER A 108 13.34 -10.54 8.80
CA SER A 108 13.27 -11.00 10.18
C SER A 108 14.32 -12.09 10.42
N SER A 109 14.84 -12.21 11.63
CA SER A 109 15.87 -13.22 11.94
C SER A 109 15.37 -14.65 11.67
N GLN A 110 14.08 -14.90 11.94
CA GLN A 110 13.44 -16.20 11.74
C GLN A 110 13.25 -16.54 10.27
N GLU A 111 12.99 -15.53 9.44
CA GLU A 111 12.88 -15.70 7.99
C GLU A 111 14.26 -15.95 7.40
N TYR A 112 15.22 -15.06 7.69
CA TYR A 112 16.58 -15.11 7.16
C TYR A 112 17.26 -16.46 7.38
N ILE A 113 17.23 -16.99 8.61
CA ILE A 113 17.90 -18.27 8.94
C ILE A 113 17.33 -19.44 8.14
N SER A 114 16.08 -19.34 7.71
CA SER A 114 15.41 -20.40 6.96
C SER A 114 15.61 -20.30 5.45
N ILE A 115 16.15 -19.19 4.94
CA ILE A 115 16.36 -18.99 3.50
C ILE A 115 17.40 -20.00 3.00
N THR A 116 17.06 -20.65 1.88
CA THR A 116 17.95 -21.56 1.15
C THR A 116 18.44 -20.91 -0.13
N ASP A 117 17.51 -20.34 -0.90
CA ASP A 117 17.81 -19.64 -2.14
C ASP A 117 17.00 -18.35 -2.22
N LEU A 118 17.61 -17.31 -2.78
CA LEU A 118 16.93 -16.10 -3.21
C LEU A 118 17.16 -15.92 -4.71
N ILE A 119 16.07 -15.75 -5.46
CA ILE A 119 16.10 -15.66 -6.91
C ILE A 119 15.44 -14.35 -7.34
N LEU A 120 16.18 -13.58 -8.14
CA LEU A 120 15.71 -12.35 -8.77
C LEU A 120 15.47 -12.60 -10.26
N TYR A 121 14.27 -12.28 -10.72
CA TYR A 121 13.93 -12.20 -12.13
C TYR A 121 13.68 -10.74 -12.50
N PRO A 122 14.47 -10.14 -13.41
CA PRO A 122 14.19 -8.78 -13.89
C PRO A 122 12.90 -8.81 -14.70
N VAL A 123 11.87 -8.12 -14.20
CA VAL A 123 10.57 -7.98 -14.86
C VAL A 123 10.51 -6.66 -15.63
N GLU A 124 11.15 -5.62 -15.08
CA GLU A 124 11.40 -4.35 -15.74
C GLU A 124 12.82 -3.89 -15.39
N GLU A 125 13.58 -3.54 -16.42
CA GLU A 125 15.00 -3.18 -16.29
C GLU A 125 15.21 -2.10 -15.24
N ASN A 126 16.06 -2.39 -14.25
CA ASN A 126 16.45 -1.48 -13.16
C ASN A 126 15.29 -0.85 -12.38
N ARG A 127 14.09 -1.44 -12.46
CA ARG A 127 12.90 -0.91 -11.81
C ARG A 127 12.10 -1.96 -11.05
N SER A 128 12.04 -3.19 -11.55
CA SER A 128 11.19 -4.20 -10.94
C SER A 128 11.75 -5.60 -11.08
N PHE A 129 11.84 -6.32 -9.96
CA PHE A 129 12.25 -7.70 -9.92
C PHE A 129 11.15 -8.56 -9.31
N LEU A 130 10.83 -9.69 -9.93
CA LEU A 130 10.13 -10.76 -9.25
C LEU A 130 11.14 -11.40 -8.29
N PHE A 131 10.81 -11.36 -7.01
CA PHE A 131 11.66 -11.80 -5.91
C PHE A 131 11.09 -13.08 -5.32
N LEU A 132 11.81 -14.17 -5.49
CA LEU A 132 11.38 -15.50 -5.07
C LEU A 132 12.29 -15.98 -3.95
N ILE A 133 11.68 -16.57 -2.92
CA ILE A 133 12.36 -17.00 -1.71
C ILE A 133 12.08 -18.48 -1.51
N LYS A 134 13.13 -19.29 -1.47
CA LYS A 134 13.03 -20.68 -1.02
C LYS A 134 13.47 -20.79 0.42
N SER A 135 12.71 -21.54 1.20
CA SER A 135 12.96 -21.73 2.62
C SER A 135 12.98 -23.20 3.00
N GLN A 136 13.79 -23.56 4.00
CA GLN A 136 13.76 -24.87 4.65
C GLN A 136 12.39 -25.19 5.28
N LYS A 137 11.57 -24.15 5.50
CA LYS A 137 10.22 -24.25 6.06
C LYS A 137 9.15 -24.54 5.00
N ASP A 138 9.50 -24.47 3.71
CA ASP A 138 8.54 -24.71 2.62
C ASP A 138 8.17 -26.20 2.54
N VAL A 139 6.94 -26.47 2.09
CA VAL A 139 6.42 -27.81 1.79
C VAL A 139 7.15 -28.39 0.58
N TYR A 140 7.43 -27.56 -0.42
CA TYR A 140 8.15 -27.96 -1.64
C TYR A 140 9.67 -27.96 -1.40
N ARG A 141 10.23 -29.14 -1.13
CA ARG A 141 11.68 -29.30 -0.86
C ARG A 141 12.50 -29.72 -2.07
N GLU A 142 11.88 -29.83 -3.24
CA GLU A 142 12.54 -30.20 -4.49
C GLU A 142 13.54 -29.10 -4.92
N ALA A 143 14.54 -29.48 -5.70
CA ALA A 143 15.43 -28.52 -6.36
C ALA A 143 14.60 -27.58 -7.25
N PHE A 144 15.01 -26.32 -7.34
CA PHE A 144 14.27 -25.35 -8.14
C PHE A 144 14.47 -25.61 -9.64
N ASP A 145 13.39 -25.87 -10.36
CA ASP A 145 13.40 -26.09 -11.80
C ASP A 145 13.44 -24.74 -12.54
N PHE A 146 14.66 -24.34 -12.90
CA PHE A 146 14.91 -23.07 -13.56
C PHE A 146 14.36 -23.00 -15.00
N GLU A 147 14.36 -24.09 -15.74
CA GLU A 147 13.88 -24.10 -17.13
C GLU A 147 12.35 -23.92 -17.16
N LYS A 148 11.65 -24.65 -16.29
CA LYS A 148 10.21 -24.48 -16.09
C LYS A 148 9.89 -23.07 -15.58
N ALA A 149 10.70 -22.54 -14.66
CA ALA A 149 10.49 -21.21 -14.12
C ALA A 149 10.60 -20.11 -15.18
N ASP A 150 11.62 -20.15 -16.03
CA ASP A 150 11.79 -19.17 -17.12
C ASP A 150 10.55 -19.12 -18.02
N LYS A 151 9.98 -20.28 -18.37
CA LYS A 151 8.77 -20.38 -19.19
C LYS A 151 7.57 -19.75 -18.49
N LEU A 152 7.32 -20.14 -17.24
CA LEU A 152 6.18 -19.65 -16.45
C LEU A 152 6.26 -18.14 -16.19
N VAL A 153 7.45 -17.62 -15.90
CA VAL A 153 7.65 -16.18 -15.69
C VAL A 153 7.37 -15.42 -16.98
N ARG A 154 7.84 -15.89 -18.14
CA ARG A 154 7.53 -15.27 -19.45
C ARG A 154 6.03 -15.23 -19.74
N GLU A 155 5.32 -16.32 -19.45
CA GLU A 155 3.85 -16.37 -19.60
C GLU A 155 3.13 -15.43 -18.63
N PHE A 156 3.76 -15.11 -17.48
CA PHE A 156 3.21 -14.19 -16.49
C PHE A 156 3.44 -12.70 -16.80
N LEU A 157 4.48 -12.35 -17.58
CA LEU A 157 4.84 -10.94 -17.86
C LEU A 157 3.66 -10.07 -18.38
N PRO A 158 2.77 -10.54 -19.26
CA PRO A 158 1.60 -9.75 -19.67
C PRO A 158 0.66 -9.39 -18.52
N TYR A 159 0.47 -10.31 -17.56
CA TYR A 159 -0.34 -10.06 -16.36
C TYR A 159 0.34 -9.04 -15.44
N TYR A 160 1.67 -9.13 -15.27
CA TYR A 160 2.42 -8.11 -14.56
C TYR A 160 2.20 -6.73 -15.20
N ALA A 161 2.36 -6.60 -16.52
CA ALA A 161 2.16 -5.34 -17.23
C ALA A 161 0.74 -4.78 -17.04
N GLN A 162 -0.28 -5.65 -17.06
CA GLN A 162 -1.67 -5.28 -16.82
C GLN A 162 -1.90 -4.76 -15.38
N TYR A 163 -1.28 -5.38 -14.38
CA TYR A 163 -1.53 -5.09 -12.97
C TYR A 163 -0.44 -4.26 -12.28
N LYS A 164 0.56 -3.77 -13.02
CA LYS A 164 1.71 -3.04 -12.48
C LYS A 164 1.35 -1.97 -11.47
N GLN A 165 0.41 -1.09 -11.80
CA GLN A 165 0.02 0.00 -10.89
C GLN A 165 -0.59 -0.52 -9.58
N ILE A 166 -1.34 -1.62 -9.63
CA ILE A 166 -1.92 -2.26 -8.44
C ILE A 166 -0.81 -2.88 -7.59
N ILE A 167 0.16 -3.54 -8.24
CA ILE A 167 1.33 -4.11 -7.58
C ILE A 167 2.12 -3.04 -6.83
N GLU A 168 2.43 -1.94 -7.51
CA GLU A 168 3.18 -0.81 -6.94
C GLU A 168 2.46 -0.19 -5.71
N THR A 169 1.12 -0.21 -5.68
CA THR A 169 0.37 0.36 -4.54
C THR A 169 0.41 -0.50 -3.28
N ALA A 170 0.63 -1.81 -3.34
CA ALA A 170 0.61 -2.67 -2.15
C ALA A 170 1.88 -2.61 -1.30
N ARG A 171 2.83 -1.74 -1.63
CA ARG A 171 4.03 -1.52 -0.82
C ARG A 171 3.68 -1.18 0.64
N PRO A 172 4.53 -1.56 1.62
CA PRO A 172 4.38 -1.13 3.00
C PRO A 172 4.22 0.39 3.10
N VAL A 173 3.21 0.84 3.84
CA VAL A 173 3.08 2.26 4.19
C VAL A 173 3.83 2.46 5.51
N TYR A 174 5.15 2.66 5.45
CA TYR A 174 5.97 2.85 6.66
C TYR A 174 7.26 3.65 6.43
N PRO A 175 7.58 4.61 7.33
CA PRO A 175 6.70 5.67 7.79
C PRO A 175 6.84 6.88 6.87
N PHE A 176 5.77 7.30 6.20
CA PHE A 176 5.61 8.71 5.80
C PHE A 176 5.02 9.48 7.00
N GLN A 177 5.66 9.40 8.16
CA GLN A 177 5.43 10.40 9.19
C GLN A 177 6.47 11.48 8.95
N TYR A 178 6.04 12.50 8.20
CA TYR A 178 6.80 13.73 8.15
C TYR A 178 7.07 14.17 9.58
N GLY A 179 8.34 14.41 9.92
CA GLY A 179 8.65 15.06 11.19
C GLY A 179 7.82 16.33 11.32
N THR A 180 7.47 16.70 12.55
CA THR A 180 6.63 17.89 12.80
C THR A 180 7.13 19.12 12.04
N ASP A 181 8.45 19.27 11.88
CA ASP A 181 9.05 20.37 11.11
C ASP A 181 8.74 20.30 9.62
N THR A 182 8.83 19.13 8.99
CA THR A 182 8.47 18.95 7.58
C THR A 182 6.98 19.18 7.35
N ILE A 183 6.13 18.76 8.31
CA ILE A 183 4.69 19.05 8.29
C ILE A 183 4.48 20.55 8.30
N MET A 184 5.09 21.24 9.26
CA MET A 184 4.94 22.68 9.44
C MET A 184 5.48 23.46 8.25
N LEU A 185 6.61 23.06 7.67
CA LEU A 185 7.17 23.69 6.47
C LEU A 185 6.22 23.59 5.28
N LYS A 186 5.60 22.43 5.06
CA LYS A 186 4.67 22.23 3.95
C LYS A 186 3.37 23.02 4.14
N ILE A 187 2.82 23.05 5.36
CA ILE A 187 1.66 23.89 5.69
C ILE A 187 2.00 25.38 5.47
N LYS A 188 3.12 25.87 6.03
CA LYS A 188 3.57 27.26 5.85
C LYS A 188 3.72 27.62 4.38
N SER A 189 4.39 26.76 3.61
CA SER A 189 4.61 26.98 2.19
C SER A 189 3.29 27.09 1.42
N ALA A 190 2.32 26.21 1.70
CA ALA A 190 1.02 26.25 1.05
C ALA A 190 0.22 27.51 1.43
N LEU A 191 0.18 27.87 2.71
CA LEU A 191 -0.54 29.06 3.19
C LEU A 191 0.08 30.36 2.65
N ASN A 192 1.42 30.42 2.52
CA ASN A 192 2.12 31.56 1.92
C ASN A 192 1.76 31.76 0.43
N LEU A 193 1.31 30.71 -0.25
CA LEU A 193 0.79 30.78 -1.62
C LEU A 193 -0.70 31.15 -1.67
N ASN A 194 -1.26 31.67 -0.57
CA ASN A 194 -2.66 32.03 -0.39
C ASN A 194 -3.65 30.85 -0.55
N ASN A 195 -3.17 29.62 -0.41
CA ASN A 195 -4.05 28.46 -0.40
C ASN A 195 -4.82 28.35 0.93
N THR A 196 -6.00 27.75 0.86
CA THR A 196 -6.81 27.32 1.99
C THR A 196 -6.63 25.81 2.15
N ALA A 197 -6.52 25.34 3.39
CA ALA A 197 -6.50 23.91 3.69
C ALA A 197 -7.93 23.37 3.76
N HIS A 198 -8.23 22.34 2.99
CA HIS A 198 -9.45 21.54 3.06
C HIS A 198 -9.16 20.26 3.83
N LEU A 199 -9.80 20.09 4.98
CA LEU A 199 -9.54 19.03 5.94
C LEU A 199 -10.51 17.86 5.72
N LEU A 200 -9.97 16.69 5.42
CA LEU A 200 -10.72 15.48 5.11
C LEU A 200 -10.23 14.33 6.00
N THR A 201 -11.14 13.67 6.69
CA THR A 201 -10.86 12.47 7.47
C THR A 201 -11.40 11.26 6.73
N ILE A 202 -10.57 10.23 6.53
CA ILE A 202 -10.97 8.99 5.85
C ILE A 202 -10.87 7.84 6.85
N SER A 203 -12.00 7.17 7.11
CA SER A 203 -12.08 6.02 8.03
C SER A 203 -12.05 4.69 7.28
N PHE A 204 -11.23 3.76 7.78
CA PHE A 204 -11.19 2.38 7.28
C PHE A 204 -11.81 1.37 8.24
N LEU A 205 -12.45 1.81 9.33
CA LEU A 205 -12.94 0.95 10.41
C LEU A 205 -14.01 -0.07 9.95
N HIS A 206 -14.83 0.27 8.96
CA HIS A 206 -15.87 -0.64 8.45
C HIS A 206 -15.35 -1.58 7.35
N VAL A 207 -14.14 -1.33 6.83
CA VAL A 207 -13.45 -2.26 5.91
C VAL A 207 -12.62 -3.25 6.71
N PHE A 208 -11.86 -2.76 7.70
CA PHE A 208 -10.95 -3.54 8.53
C PHE A 208 -11.41 -3.47 9.99
N THR A 209 -12.46 -4.24 10.29
CA THR A 209 -13.12 -4.23 11.61
C THR A 209 -12.27 -4.87 12.70
N ASP A 210 -11.45 -5.86 12.35
CA ASP A 210 -10.55 -6.54 13.28
C ASP A 210 -9.12 -5.99 13.16
N ARG A 211 -8.72 -5.21 14.17
CA ARG A 211 -7.38 -4.63 14.26
C ARG A 211 -6.29 -5.69 14.45
N VAL A 212 -6.59 -6.81 15.10
CA VAL A 212 -5.62 -7.89 15.31
C VAL A 212 -5.33 -8.55 13.97
N THR A 213 -6.36 -8.92 13.22
CA THR A 213 -6.21 -9.48 11.87
C THR A 213 -5.50 -8.51 10.93
N LEU A 214 -5.81 -7.21 10.97
CA LEU A 214 -5.10 -6.22 10.16
C LEU A 214 -3.58 -6.21 10.43
N GLN A 215 -3.16 -6.46 11.66
CA GLN A 215 -1.74 -6.45 12.06
C GLN A 215 -1.05 -7.81 11.96
N SER A 216 -1.80 -8.90 11.79
CA SER A 216 -1.27 -10.28 11.82
C SER A 216 -1.45 -11.04 10.51
N ASP A 217 -2.36 -10.62 9.63
CA ASP A 217 -2.56 -11.19 8.31
C ASP A 217 -1.97 -10.30 7.21
N LEU A 218 -0.99 -10.85 6.49
CA LEU A 218 -0.28 -10.14 5.43
C LEU A 218 -1.22 -9.71 4.29
N ASN A 219 -2.16 -10.55 3.88
CA ASN A 219 -3.05 -10.23 2.75
C ASN A 219 -3.97 -9.05 3.07
N THR A 220 -4.51 -9.03 4.29
CA THR A 220 -5.34 -7.94 4.80
C THR A 220 -4.53 -6.65 4.91
N LEU A 221 -3.31 -6.73 5.45
CA LEU A 221 -2.40 -5.60 5.59
C LEU A 221 -1.99 -5.00 4.24
N GLU A 222 -1.69 -5.84 3.26
CA GLU A 222 -1.37 -5.40 1.90
C GLU A 222 -2.53 -4.70 1.21
N LEU A 223 -3.75 -5.25 1.34
CA LEU A 223 -4.95 -4.60 0.81
C LEU A 223 -5.15 -3.21 1.45
N TYR A 224 -4.99 -3.12 2.76
CA TYR A 224 -5.05 -1.85 3.50
C TYR A 224 -4.05 -0.83 2.97
N TYR A 225 -2.79 -1.23 2.83
CA TYR A 225 -1.74 -0.37 2.29
C TYR A 225 -1.95 0.00 0.83
N SER A 226 -2.46 -0.92 0.01
CA SER A 226 -2.82 -0.65 -1.37
C SER A 226 -3.87 0.45 -1.48
N ILE A 227 -4.94 0.36 -0.68
CA ILE A 227 -6.00 1.38 -0.64
C ILE A 227 -5.42 2.73 -0.23
N ILE A 228 -4.63 2.78 0.85
CA ILE A 228 -4.01 4.02 1.34
C ILE A 228 -3.07 4.62 0.30
N ASN A 229 -2.12 3.86 -0.23
CA ASN A 229 -1.19 4.35 -1.25
C ASN A 229 -1.92 4.84 -2.51
N LYS A 230 -3.04 4.20 -2.89
CA LYS A 230 -3.86 4.68 -4.01
C LYS A 230 -4.52 6.02 -3.68
N ILE A 231 -5.05 6.20 -2.47
CA ILE A 231 -5.58 7.50 -2.02
C ILE A 231 -4.46 8.55 -2.02
N LEU A 232 -3.29 8.24 -1.45
CA LEU A 232 -2.13 9.14 -1.43
C LEU A 232 -1.70 9.58 -2.84
N SER A 233 -1.75 8.66 -3.81
CA SER A 233 -1.49 8.98 -5.22
C SER A 233 -2.55 9.89 -5.84
N LEU A 234 -3.82 9.74 -5.46
CA LEU A 234 -4.93 10.54 -5.99
C LEU A 234 -4.95 11.96 -5.39
N ILE A 235 -4.60 12.10 -4.11
CA ILE A 235 -4.48 13.42 -3.50
C ILE A 235 -3.27 14.18 -4.03
N GLY A 236 -2.18 13.48 -4.38
CA GLY A 236 -1.00 14.08 -4.97
C GLY A 236 -0.01 14.70 -3.97
N LYS A 237 1.23 14.89 -4.44
CA LYS A 237 2.39 15.25 -3.60
C LYS A 237 2.36 16.67 -3.03
N SER A 238 1.58 17.58 -3.60
CA SER A 238 1.41 18.95 -3.06
C SER A 238 0.56 18.97 -1.78
N ASN A 239 -0.27 17.95 -1.58
CA ASN A 239 -1.17 17.83 -0.44
C ASN A 239 -0.55 17.05 0.71
N MET A 240 -1.19 17.07 1.87
CA MET A 240 -0.71 16.38 3.05
C MET A 240 -1.67 15.30 3.47
N ALA A 241 -1.14 14.16 3.89
CA ALA A 241 -1.91 13.14 4.56
C ALA A 241 -1.06 12.43 5.60
N MET A 242 -1.71 11.96 6.65
CA MET A 242 -1.08 11.24 7.74
C MET A 242 -1.99 10.11 8.20
N LEU A 243 -1.40 8.91 8.27
CA LEU A 243 -2.09 7.72 8.74
C LEU A 243 -2.02 7.65 10.26
N GLY A 244 -3.18 7.70 10.90
CA GLY A 244 -3.36 7.54 12.33
C GLY A 244 -3.30 6.09 12.80
N MET A 245 -2.91 5.88 14.06
CA MET A 245 -2.94 4.57 14.73
C MET A 245 -4.37 4.07 14.99
N ASP A 246 -5.36 4.93 14.78
CA ASP A 246 -6.80 4.70 14.91
C ASP A 246 -7.44 4.13 13.62
N ASN A 247 -6.64 3.84 12.59
CA ASN A 247 -7.08 3.44 11.23
C ASN A 247 -7.85 4.54 10.49
N TYR A 248 -7.44 5.80 10.70
CA TYR A 248 -7.90 6.93 9.93
C TYR A 248 -6.75 7.55 9.11
N LEU A 249 -7.07 8.03 7.91
CA LEU A 249 -6.18 8.87 7.12
C LEU A 249 -6.66 10.31 7.21
N TYR A 250 -5.88 11.14 7.90
CA TYR A 250 -6.11 12.58 8.02
C TYR A 250 -5.47 13.25 6.83
N THR A 251 -6.24 13.99 6.04
CA THR A 251 -5.79 14.60 4.78
C THR A 251 -6.07 16.10 4.80
N SER A 252 -5.09 16.89 4.37
CA SER A 252 -5.23 18.32 4.09
C SER A 252 -4.90 18.58 2.63
N ILE A 253 -5.90 19.08 1.89
CA ILE A 253 -5.78 19.45 0.48
C ILE A 253 -5.65 20.98 0.42
N PHE A 254 -4.56 21.47 -0.16
CA PHE A 254 -4.32 22.89 -0.31
C PHE A 254 -4.81 23.38 -1.66
N SER A 255 -5.71 24.36 -1.64
CA SER A 255 -6.31 24.94 -2.85
C SER A 255 -6.51 26.44 -2.69
N SER A 256 -6.29 27.19 -3.77
CA SER A 256 -6.60 28.64 -3.84
C SER A 256 -8.10 28.90 -3.95
N GLU A 257 -8.88 27.91 -4.38
CA GLU A 257 -10.32 27.99 -4.62
C GLU A 257 -11.09 27.08 -3.66
N THR A 258 -12.36 27.41 -3.43
CA THR A 258 -13.29 26.54 -2.71
C THR A 258 -13.51 25.25 -3.49
N MET A 259 -13.03 24.12 -2.96
CA MET A 259 -13.22 22.83 -3.60
C MET A 259 -14.61 22.25 -3.33
N PRO A 260 -15.32 21.75 -4.35
CA PRO A 260 -16.54 20.96 -4.16
C PRO A 260 -16.16 19.57 -3.63
N MET A 261 -16.05 19.47 -2.30
CA MET A 261 -15.50 18.28 -1.63
C MET A 261 -16.31 17.01 -1.92
N ASP A 262 -17.63 17.10 -2.09
CA ASP A 262 -18.45 15.95 -2.46
C ASP A 262 -18.05 15.35 -3.81
N ILE A 263 -17.73 16.21 -4.80
CA ILE A 263 -17.25 15.76 -6.11
C ILE A 263 -15.87 15.13 -5.98
N TYR A 264 -15.04 15.69 -5.10
CA TYR A 264 -13.69 15.20 -4.86
C TYR A 264 -13.69 13.81 -4.21
N THR A 265 -14.47 13.61 -3.14
CA THR A 265 -14.60 12.31 -2.46
C THR A 265 -15.27 11.26 -3.35
N GLN A 266 -16.24 11.65 -4.18
CA GLN A 266 -16.82 10.77 -5.21
C GLN A 266 -15.78 10.32 -6.24
N LYS A 267 -14.90 11.22 -6.72
CA LYS A 267 -13.82 10.86 -7.65
C LYS A 267 -12.83 9.88 -7.02
N ILE A 268 -12.45 10.07 -5.76
CA ILE A 268 -11.60 9.12 -5.04
C ILE A 268 -12.31 7.76 -4.96
N THR A 269 -13.53 7.73 -4.44
CA THR A 269 -14.30 6.50 -4.26
C THR A 269 -14.51 5.73 -5.57
N ALA A 270 -14.83 6.43 -6.66
CA ALA A 270 -14.96 5.83 -7.99
C ALA A 270 -13.62 5.26 -8.50
N SER A 271 -12.50 5.93 -8.23
CA SER A 271 -11.17 5.42 -8.59
C SER A 271 -10.79 4.17 -7.79
N LEU A 272 -11.09 4.14 -6.49
CA LEU A 272 -10.86 2.98 -5.64
C LEU A 272 -11.74 1.80 -6.05
N SER A 273 -13.02 2.04 -6.34
CA SER A 273 -13.99 0.99 -6.69
C SER A 273 -13.59 0.24 -7.95
N LYS A 274 -12.95 0.92 -8.91
CA LYS A 274 -12.39 0.29 -10.12
C LYS A 274 -11.29 -0.74 -9.85
N ILE A 275 -10.62 -0.67 -8.69
CA ILE A 275 -9.49 -1.53 -8.34
C ILE A 275 -9.89 -2.56 -7.28
N TYR A 276 -10.62 -2.14 -6.26
CA TYR A 276 -10.91 -2.93 -5.06
C TYR A 276 -12.34 -3.50 -5.04
N GLY A 277 -13.21 -3.02 -5.92
CA GLY A 277 -14.63 -3.37 -5.95
C GLY A 277 -15.49 -2.45 -5.08
N GLU A 278 -16.76 -2.33 -5.46
CA GLU A 278 -17.73 -1.42 -4.82
C GLU A 278 -18.04 -1.80 -3.37
N ASP A 279 -18.12 -3.10 -3.05
CA ASP A 279 -18.45 -3.56 -1.69
C ASP A 279 -17.43 -3.07 -0.65
N ILE A 280 -16.13 -3.19 -0.95
CA ILE A 280 -15.06 -2.67 -0.08
C ILE A 280 -15.12 -1.15 -0.01
N CYS A 281 -15.24 -0.48 -1.15
CA CYS A 281 -15.15 0.98 -1.20
C CYS A 281 -16.37 1.66 -0.56
N SER A 282 -17.53 1.04 -0.58
CA SER A 282 -18.75 1.54 0.08
C SER A 282 -18.64 1.62 1.60
N LYS A 283 -17.69 0.90 2.20
CA LYS A 283 -17.41 0.87 3.63
C LYS A 283 -16.31 1.87 4.04
N ILE A 284 -15.67 2.54 3.08
CA ILE A 284 -14.72 3.63 3.36
C ILE A 284 -15.53 4.91 3.60
N LEU A 285 -15.43 5.48 4.79
CA LEU A 285 -16.12 6.73 5.12
C LEU A 285 -15.18 7.91 4.91
N MET A 286 -15.65 8.97 4.25
CA MET A 286 -14.87 10.18 3.98
C MET A 286 -15.65 11.39 4.49
N ASP A 287 -15.18 11.96 5.59
CA ASP A 287 -15.82 13.07 6.28
C ASP A 287 -15.05 14.36 6.06
N TYR A 288 -15.73 15.36 5.49
CA TYR A 288 -15.16 16.69 5.32
C TYR A 288 -15.33 17.52 6.60
N THR A 289 -14.21 17.77 7.28
CA THR A 289 -14.18 18.43 8.59
C THR A 289 -14.24 19.96 8.47
N GLY A 290 -13.87 20.51 7.32
CA GLY A 290 -13.99 21.94 7.03
C GLY A 290 -12.74 22.53 6.36
N THR A 291 -12.66 23.86 6.33
CA THR A 291 -11.50 24.61 5.83
C THR A 291 -10.76 25.33 6.95
N SER A 292 -9.45 25.51 6.81
CA SER A 292 -8.68 26.41 7.67
C SER A 292 -7.59 27.16 6.92
N LYS A 293 -7.29 28.37 7.40
CA LYS A 293 -6.08 29.14 7.07
C LYS A 293 -5.15 29.31 8.29
N ASP A 294 -5.59 28.88 9.47
CA ASP A 294 -4.77 28.92 10.67
C ASP A 294 -3.88 27.69 10.72
N ILE A 295 -2.58 27.94 10.71
CA ILE A 295 -1.57 26.90 10.84
C ILE A 295 -1.75 26.04 12.11
N ASN A 296 -2.21 26.62 13.21
CA ASN A 296 -2.41 25.90 14.47
C ASN A 296 -3.61 24.97 14.42
N GLU A 297 -4.69 25.35 13.74
CA GLU A 297 -5.85 24.49 13.51
C GLU A 297 -5.47 23.31 12.61
N ILE A 298 -4.76 23.56 11.50
CA ILE A 298 -4.28 22.51 10.59
C ILE A 298 -3.31 21.58 11.33
N LYS A 299 -2.41 22.13 12.15
CA LYS A 299 -1.53 21.34 13.00
C LYS A 299 -2.33 20.49 14.00
N THR A 300 -3.36 21.05 14.62
CA THR A 300 -4.20 20.34 15.60
C THR A 300 -4.97 19.20 14.95
N PHE A 301 -5.47 19.41 13.73
CA PHE A 301 -6.09 18.36 12.91
C PHE A 301 -5.17 17.16 12.70
N PHE A 302 -3.88 17.40 12.48
CA PHE A 302 -2.86 16.34 12.38
C PHE A 302 -2.40 15.82 13.75
N LYS A 303 -2.37 16.63 14.80
CA LYS A 303 -1.88 16.25 16.14
C LYS A 303 -2.66 15.13 16.81
N ALA A 304 -3.90 14.84 16.40
CA ALA A 304 -4.62 13.65 16.86
C ALA A 304 -3.86 12.32 16.59
N VAL A 305 -2.81 12.37 15.75
CA VAL A 305 -1.97 11.23 15.36
C VAL A 305 -0.55 11.29 15.96
N ILE A 306 -0.05 12.48 16.31
CA ILE A 306 1.33 12.66 16.82
C ILE A 306 1.28 12.45 18.33
N ASN A 307 1.62 11.24 18.80
CA ASN A 307 2.01 11.07 20.20
C ASN A 307 3.26 11.93 20.45
N ASP A 308 3.11 13.07 21.14
CA ASP A 308 4.20 13.83 21.76
C ASP A 308 4.87 12.99 22.88
N LYS A 309 5.46 11.84 22.53
CA LYS A 309 6.26 10.98 23.43
C LYS A 309 7.74 10.89 23.03
N THR A 310 8.20 11.77 22.16
CA THR A 310 9.62 11.96 21.89
C THR A 310 9.94 13.45 21.98
N SER A 311 10.11 13.90 23.22
CA SER A 311 10.96 15.04 23.59
C SER A 311 12.11 14.48 24.42
#